data_AF-A0A3N7GQ73-F1
#
_entry.id   AF-A0A3N7GQ73-F1
#
_cell.length_a   1.000
_cell.length_b   1.000
_cell.length_c   1.000
_cell.angle_alpha   90.00
_cell.angle_beta   90.00
_cell.angle_gamma   90.00
#
_symmetry.space_group_name_H-M   'P 1'
#
loop_
_entity.id
_entity.type
_entity.pdbx_description
1 polymer ?
#
loop_
_entity_poly.entity_id
_entity_poly.type
_entity_poly.pdbx_seq_one_letter_code
_entity_poly.pdbx_strand_id
1 'polypeptide(L)'
;MCKFYSPTLTIIVPKGYTGQVALVLSNVDKDILNVDSNGIGYITKRTFDKVYTKPIVLETDGTDISNQTVGFNPSTFWGKGGSSSAMPEGSNATVDEIKFICFEVVPKDKEGQKQYYSIDLSELADKTKLYKKK
;
A
#
# COMPACT_ATOMS: atom_id res chain seq x y z
N MET A 1 -17.89 -11.26 -25.30
CA MET A 1 -17.26 -11.60 -23.99
C MET A 1 -16.28 -10.48 -23.67
N CYS A 2 -16.62 -9.54 -22.78
CA CYS A 2 -15.67 -8.50 -22.36
C CYS A 2 -14.71 -9.11 -21.33
N LYS A 3 -13.45 -9.33 -21.71
CA LYS A 3 -12.39 -9.69 -20.77
C LYS A 3 -12.04 -8.44 -19.96
N PHE A 4 -12.45 -8.39 -18.70
CA PHE A 4 -11.94 -7.41 -17.75
C PHE A 4 -10.49 -7.78 -17.44
N TYR A 5 -9.54 -7.13 -18.13
CA TYR A 5 -8.12 -7.28 -17.83
C TYR A 5 -7.78 -6.36 -16.67
N SER A 6 -7.70 -6.94 -15.47
CA SER A 6 -7.16 -6.25 -14.30
C SER A 6 -5.64 -6.44 -14.31
N PRO A 7 -4.84 -5.36 -14.38
CA PRO A 7 -3.39 -5.47 -14.31
C PRO A 7 -2.93 -6.05 -12.96
N THR A 8 -1.70 -6.57 -12.95
CA THR A 8 -1.01 -7.08 -11.74
C THR A 8 0.17 -6.17 -11.42
N LEU A 9 0.31 -5.77 -10.14
CA LEU A 9 1.48 -5.01 -9.68
C LEU A 9 2.58 -5.98 -9.23
N THR A 10 3.83 -5.60 -9.47
CA THR A 10 5.00 -6.24 -8.87
C THR A 10 5.57 -5.30 -7.81
N ILE A 11 5.66 -5.79 -6.59
CA ILE A 11 6.10 -5.02 -5.42
C ILE A 11 7.34 -5.66 -4.85
N ILE A 12 8.33 -4.84 -4.53
CA ILE A 12 9.59 -5.28 -3.94
C ILE A 12 9.59 -4.85 -2.48
N VAL A 13 9.78 -5.80 -1.56
CA VAL A 13 9.85 -5.57 -0.11
C VAL A 13 11.26 -5.89 0.41
N PRO A 14 11.67 -5.33 1.57
CA PRO A 14 12.90 -5.74 2.24
C PRO A 14 12.92 -7.25 2.52
N LYS A 15 14.12 -7.85 2.51
CA LYS A 15 14.29 -9.26 2.85
C LYS A 15 13.79 -9.56 4.27
N GLY A 16 12.97 -10.59 4.42
CA GLY A 16 12.36 -11.01 5.67
C GLY A 16 11.23 -10.09 6.15
N TYR A 17 10.73 -9.18 5.30
CA TYR A 17 9.68 -8.26 5.69
C TYR A 17 8.40 -9.01 6.08
N THR A 18 7.83 -8.61 7.21
CA THR A 18 6.53 -9.04 7.69
C THR A 18 5.83 -7.80 8.24
N GLY A 19 4.60 -7.57 7.83
CA GLY A 19 3.90 -6.34 8.17
C GLY A 19 2.84 -5.98 7.13
N GLN A 20 2.28 -4.78 7.28
CA GLN A 20 1.36 -4.22 6.31
C GLN A 20 2.16 -3.57 5.18
N VAL A 21 1.85 -3.85 3.92
CA VAL A 21 2.35 -3.06 2.81
C VAL A 21 1.32 -1.98 2.49
N ALA A 22 1.72 -0.71 2.50
CA ALA A 22 0.87 0.43 2.22
C ALA A 22 1.40 1.23 1.02
N LEU A 23 0.62 1.29 -0.06
CA LEU A 23 0.92 2.10 -1.25
C LEU A 23 0.15 3.42 -1.17
N VAL A 24 0.87 4.49 -0.84
CA VAL A 24 0.34 5.83 -0.60
C VAL A 24 0.10 6.56 -1.93
N LEU A 25 -1.07 7.19 -2.05
CA LEU A 25 -1.40 8.07 -3.17
C LEU A 25 -0.48 9.31 -3.14
N SER A 26 0.23 9.50 -4.24
CA SER A 26 1.32 10.45 -4.34
C SER A 26 1.27 11.23 -5.66
N ASN A 27 1.94 12.38 -5.69
CA ASN A 27 2.13 13.22 -6.88
C ASN A 27 3.43 12.90 -7.64
N VAL A 28 3.98 11.70 -7.48
CA VAL A 28 5.13 11.21 -8.26
C VAL A 28 4.74 10.99 -9.73
N ASP A 29 5.71 11.06 -10.64
CA ASP A 29 5.49 10.85 -12.07
C ASP A 29 5.24 9.36 -12.43
N LYS A 30 5.77 8.45 -11.60
CA LYS A 30 5.67 6.99 -11.76
C LYS A 30 5.54 6.30 -10.40
N ASP A 31 4.92 5.13 -10.41
CA ASP A 31 4.76 4.32 -9.21
C ASP A 31 6.13 3.88 -8.65
N ILE A 32 6.32 4.05 -7.35
CA ILE A 32 7.45 3.60 -6.54
C ILE A 32 7.00 2.36 -5.78
N LEU A 33 7.22 1.18 -6.37
CA LEU A 33 6.78 -0.11 -5.86
C LEU A 33 7.88 -0.90 -5.13
N ASN A 34 9.07 -0.31 -5.00
CA ASN A 34 10.08 -0.77 -4.04
C ASN A 34 9.78 -0.08 -2.71
N VAL A 35 9.16 -0.81 -1.78
CA VAL A 35 8.68 -0.24 -0.52
C VAL A 35 9.83 -0.14 0.48
N ASP A 36 9.74 0.84 1.37
CA ASP A 36 10.77 1.06 2.39
C ASP A 36 10.72 0.02 3.53
N SER A 37 11.58 0.19 4.53
CA SER A 37 11.64 -0.68 5.72
C SER A 37 10.35 -0.72 6.54
N ASN A 38 9.49 0.28 6.39
CA ASN A 38 8.18 0.33 7.04
C ASN A 38 7.09 -0.33 6.20
N GLY A 39 7.39 -0.74 4.95
CA GLY A 39 6.41 -1.29 4.01
C GLY A 39 5.66 -0.23 3.22
N ILE A 40 6.19 0.99 3.15
CA ILE A 40 5.52 2.13 2.48
C ILE A 40 6.06 2.29 1.06
N GLY A 41 5.15 2.27 0.09
CA GLY A 41 5.40 2.64 -1.31
C GLY A 41 4.55 3.83 -1.74
N TYR A 42 4.80 4.36 -2.93
CA TYR A 42 4.09 5.53 -3.45
C TYR A 42 3.54 5.26 -4.84
N ILE A 43 2.28 5.56 -5.08
CA ILE A 43 1.60 5.30 -6.34
C ILE A 43 0.94 6.55 -6.89
N THR A 44 0.87 6.62 -8.21
CA THR A 44 0.15 7.67 -8.92
C THR A 44 -1.36 7.54 -8.72
N LYS A 45 -2.09 8.65 -8.95
CA LYS A 45 -3.56 8.64 -8.96
C LYS A 45 -4.15 7.60 -9.91
N ARG A 46 -3.53 7.42 -11.08
CA ARG A 46 -3.96 6.43 -12.08
C ARG A 46 -3.91 5.01 -11.52
N THR A 47 -2.89 4.68 -10.73
CA THR A 47 -2.76 3.37 -10.10
C THR A 47 -3.72 3.26 -8.91
N PHE A 48 -3.84 4.28 -8.07
CA PHE A 48 -4.78 4.25 -6.95
C PHE A 48 -6.26 4.06 -7.35
N ASP A 49 -6.66 4.60 -8.51
CA ASP A 49 -8.05 4.51 -9.00
C ASP A 49 -8.35 3.20 -9.76
N LYS A 50 -7.34 2.40 -10.09
CA LYS A 50 -7.51 1.13 -10.80
C LYS A 50 -7.76 -0.02 -9.84
N VAL A 51 -8.50 -1.02 -10.33
CA VAL A 51 -8.63 -2.31 -9.67
C VAL A 51 -7.50 -3.22 -10.14
N TYR A 52 -6.70 -3.71 -9.21
CA TYR A 52 -5.63 -4.66 -9.47
C TYR A 52 -5.98 -6.03 -8.90
N THR A 53 -5.45 -7.07 -9.53
CA THR A 53 -5.44 -8.41 -8.93
C THR A 53 -4.50 -8.45 -7.72
N LYS A 54 -4.45 -9.60 -7.03
CA LYS A 54 -3.38 -9.92 -6.10
C LYS A 54 -2.01 -9.58 -6.74
N PRO A 55 -1.12 -8.84 -6.05
CA PRO A 55 0.20 -8.49 -6.56
C PRO A 55 1.13 -9.70 -6.57
N ILE A 56 2.19 -9.57 -7.36
CA ILE A 56 3.41 -10.36 -7.19
C ILE A 56 4.28 -9.61 -6.19
N VAL A 57 4.75 -10.29 -5.14
CA VAL A 57 5.61 -9.68 -4.11
C VAL A 57 6.94 -10.41 -4.09
N LEU A 58 8.00 -9.64 -4.33
CA LEU A 58 9.38 -10.11 -4.33
C LEU A 58 10.14 -9.50 -3.17
N GLU A 59 11.05 -10.24 -2.56
CA GLU A 59 12.06 -9.67 -1.70
C GLU A 59 13.13 -8.94 -2.52
N THR A 60 13.90 -8.07 -1.88
CA THR A 60 15.03 -7.36 -2.52
C THR A 60 16.07 -8.27 -3.18
N ASP A 61 16.15 -9.55 -2.79
CA ASP A 61 17.04 -10.53 -3.42
C ASP A 61 16.39 -11.32 -4.58
N GLY A 62 15.14 -11.00 -4.92
CA GLY A 62 14.36 -11.63 -5.99
C GLY A 62 13.50 -12.82 -5.54
N THR A 63 13.51 -13.20 -4.26
CA THR A 63 12.68 -14.29 -3.75
C THR A 63 11.19 -13.96 -3.86
N ASP A 64 10.41 -14.83 -4.52
CA ASP A 64 8.96 -14.66 -4.61
C ASP A 64 8.27 -15.10 -3.31
N ILE A 65 7.56 -14.17 -2.69
CA ILE A 65 6.80 -14.36 -1.46
C ILE A 65 5.32 -14.07 -1.63
N SER A 66 4.80 -14.12 -2.86
CA SER A 66 3.39 -13.83 -3.18
C SER A 66 2.40 -14.73 -2.43
N ASN A 67 2.81 -15.92 -2.00
CA ASN A 67 1.98 -16.82 -1.17
C ASN A 67 1.82 -16.33 0.28
N GLN A 68 2.78 -15.55 0.77
CA GLN A 68 2.77 -14.92 2.09
C GLN A 68 1.92 -13.64 2.12
N THR A 69 1.24 -13.27 1.03
CA THR A 69 0.42 -12.05 1.02
C THR A 69 -1.04 -12.37 1.36
N VAL A 70 -1.60 -11.63 2.31
CA VAL A 70 -3.00 -11.73 2.74
C VAL A 70 -3.71 -10.41 2.42
N GLY A 71 -4.79 -10.50 1.65
CA GLY A 71 -5.59 -9.35 1.24
C GLY A 71 -6.64 -8.93 2.25
N PHE A 72 -7.46 -7.95 1.86
CA PHE A 72 -8.59 -7.49 2.66
C PHE A 72 -9.67 -8.56 2.77
N ASN A 73 -10.15 -9.09 1.63
CA ASN A 73 -11.10 -10.20 1.56
C ASN A 73 -10.97 -10.98 0.22
N PRO A 74 -11.66 -12.12 0.03
CA PRO A 74 -11.55 -12.92 -1.19
C PRO A 74 -12.04 -12.24 -2.47
N SER A 75 -13.00 -11.31 -2.38
CA SER A 75 -13.57 -10.61 -3.54
C SER A 75 -12.81 -9.33 -3.90
N THR A 76 -11.97 -8.80 -3.00
CA THR A 76 -11.14 -7.61 -3.18
C THR A 76 -9.87 -7.77 -2.36
N PHE A 77 -8.77 -8.05 -3.06
CA PHE A 77 -7.47 -8.28 -2.40
C PHE A 77 -6.95 -7.01 -1.70
N TRP A 78 -7.09 -5.85 -2.35
CA TRP A 78 -6.58 -4.58 -1.84
C TRP A 78 -7.52 -3.96 -0.82
N GLY A 79 -7.02 -3.69 0.39
CA GLY A 79 -7.69 -2.76 1.32
C GLY A 79 -7.50 -1.34 0.83
N LYS A 80 -8.52 -0.49 0.96
CA LYS A 80 -8.44 0.95 0.64
C LYS A 80 -8.68 1.75 1.91
N GLY A 81 -7.78 2.65 2.24
CA GLY A 81 -7.79 3.40 3.49
C GLY A 81 -7.46 4.88 3.31
N GLY A 82 -7.77 5.63 4.36
CA GLY A 82 -7.40 7.04 4.52
C GLY A 82 -6.94 7.27 5.96
N SER A 83 -5.85 8.02 6.13
CA SER A 83 -5.40 8.51 7.42
C SER A 83 -5.35 10.03 7.39
N SER A 84 -5.85 10.65 8.46
CA SER A 84 -5.86 12.09 8.64
C SER A 84 -5.18 12.40 9.97
N SER A 85 -4.20 13.30 9.96
CA SER A 85 -3.69 13.84 11.22
C SER A 85 -4.80 14.64 11.93
N ALA A 86 -5.02 14.37 13.22
CA ALA A 86 -5.96 15.14 14.02
C ALA A 86 -5.54 16.61 14.01
N MET A 87 -6.49 17.49 13.70
CA MET A 87 -6.28 18.92 13.72
C MET A 87 -6.32 19.42 15.16
N PRO A 88 -5.42 20.33 15.57
CA PRO A 88 -5.67 21.16 16.74
C PRO A 88 -6.97 21.93 16.53
N GLU A 89 -7.86 21.94 17.55
CA GLU A 89 -9.09 22.74 17.52
C GLU A 89 -8.79 24.19 17.13
N GLY A 90 -9.52 24.72 16.14
CA GLY A 90 -9.40 26.11 15.69
C GLY A 90 -8.40 26.39 14.56
N SER A 91 -7.78 25.34 13.97
CA SER A 91 -6.88 25.52 12.82
C SER A 91 -7.61 25.49 11.47
N ASN A 92 -7.32 26.46 10.59
CA ASN A 92 -7.81 26.53 9.20
C ASN A 92 -6.87 25.83 8.19
N ALA A 93 -5.96 24.98 8.67
CA ALA A 93 -5.04 24.26 7.81
C ALA A 93 -5.79 23.16 7.03
N THR A 94 -5.46 22.96 5.75
CA THR A 94 -5.96 21.80 5.02
C THR A 94 -5.32 20.54 5.60
N VAL A 95 -6.12 19.60 6.10
CA VAL A 95 -5.61 18.29 6.52
C VAL A 95 -5.06 17.59 5.29
N ASP A 96 -3.75 17.34 5.28
CA ASP A 96 -3.15 16.49 4.26
C ASP A 96 -3.68 15.05 4.49
N GLU A 97 -4.74 14.69 3.78
CA GLU A 97 -5.36 13.37 3.84
C GLU A 97 -4.47 12.35 3.12
N ILE A 98 -3.92 11.39 3.86
CA ILE A 98 -3.10 10.31 3.33
C ILE A 98 -4.02 9.20 2.85
N LYS A 99 -4.17 9.07 1.54
CA LYS A 99 -4.92 7.96 0.92
C LYS A 99 -3.99 6.84 0.53
N PHE A 100 -4.39 5.60 0.73
CA PHE A 100 -3.55 4.45 0.41
C PHE A 100 -4.36 3.20 0.08
N ILE A 101 -3.70 2.26 -0.60
CA ILE A 101 -4.17 0.87 -0.70
C ILE A 101 -3.18 -0.04 0.02
N CYS A 102 -3.65 -1.12 0.64
CA CYS A 102 -2.80 -1.98 1.46
C CYS A 102 -3.17 -3.46 1.39
N PHE A 103 -2.24 -4.29 1.85
CA PHE A 103 -2.39 -5.72 2.14
C PHE A 103 -1.34 -6.12 3.20
N GLU A 104 -1.35 -7.36 3.65
CA GLU A 104 -0.40 -7.87 4.64
C GLU A 104 0.59 -8.85 4.01
N VAL A 105 1.85 -8.79 4.42
CA VAL A 105 2.83 -9.86 4.24
C VAL A 105 2.99 -10.54 5.59
N VAL A 106 2.73 -11.85 5.63
CA VAL A 106 2.71 -12.65 6.86
C VAL A 106 3.85 -13.67 6.86
N PRO A 107 4.29 -14.16 8.03
CA PRO A 107 5.29 -15.22 8.09
C PRO A 107 4.84 -16.49 7.35
N LYS A 108 5.80 -17.30 6.88
CA LYS A 108 5.53 -18.56 6.15
C LYS A 108 4.61 -19.54 6.90
N ASP A 109 4.67 -19.60 8.22
CA ASP A 109 3.81 -20.47 9.04
C ASP A 109 2.38 -19.92 9.21
N LYS A 110 2.10 -18.71 8.71
CA LYS A 110 0.82 -18.01 8.79
C LYS A 110 0.21 -17.71 7.43
N GLU A 111 0.68 -18.35 6.36
CA GLU A 111 0.13 -18.15 5.01
C GLU A 111 -1.40 -18.29 4.98
N GLY A 112 -2.06 -17.32 4.33
CA GLY A 112 -3.52 -17.25 4.26
C GLY A 112 -4.23 -16.75 5.52
N GLN A 113 -3.50 -16.49 6.62
CA GLN A 113 -4.07 -16.02 7.89
C GLN A 113 -3.75 -14.55 8.12
N LYS A 114 -4.79 -13.72 8.25
CA LYS A 114 -4.65 -12.29 8.54
C LYS A 114 -4.08 -12.06 9.94
N GLN A 115 -3.08 -11.19 10.05
CA GLN A 115 -2.41 -10.83 11.29
C GLN A 115 -2.83 -9.44 11.81
N TYR A 116 -3.58 -8.67 11.01
CA TYR A 116 -4.07 -7.34 11.37
C TYR A 116 -2.95 -6.32 11.62
N TYR A 117 -1.85 -6.45 10.88
CA TYR A 117 -0.79 -5.44 10.90
C TYR A 117 -1.34 -4.09 10.43
N SER A 118 -0.93 -3.03 11.12
CA SER A 118 -1.30 -1.65 10.81
C SER A 118 -0.09 -0.73 10.94
N ILE A 119 0.06 0.19 10.00
CA ILE A 119 1.10 1.22 10.02
C ILE A 119 0.48 2.56 10.38
N ASP A 120 1.13 3.32 11.26
CA ASP A 120 0.79 4.73 11.45
C ASP A 120 1.43 5.57 10.33
N LEU A 121 0.69 5.74 9.25
CA LEU A 121 1.15 6.51 8.09
C LEU A 121 1.26 8.01 8.37
N SER A 122 0.61 8.52 9.42
CA SER A 122 0.63 9.96 9.73
C SER A 122 2.01 10.43 10.22
N GLU A 123 2.75 9.52 10.84
CA GLU A 123 4.12 9.72 11.33
C GLU A 123 5.17 9.28 10.31
N LEU A 124 4.92 8.19 9.58
CA LEU A 124 5.96 7.51 8.78
C LEU A 124 5.94 7.85 7.28
N ALA A 125 4.81 8.32 6.74
CA ALA A 125 4.74 8.65 5.31
C ALA A 125 5.49 9.95 4.98
N ASP A 126 6.16 9.97 3.83
CA ASP A 126 6.86 11.14 3.32
C ASP A 126 5.86 12.21 2.85
N LYS A 127 5.66 13.23 3.69
CA LYS A 127 4.71 14.33 3.46
C LYS A 127 5.04 15.16 2.21
N THR A 128 6.29 15.14 1.75
CA THR A 128 6.69 15.89 0.54
C THR A 128 6.14 15.26 -0.74
N LYS A 129 5.82 13.97 -0.70
CA LYS A 129 5.32 13.19 -1.85
C LYS A 129 3.80 13.08 -1.88
N LEU A 130 3.09 13.54 -0.85
CA LEU A 130 1.64 13.42 -0.78
C LEU A 130 0.95 14.16 -1.91
N TYR A 131 -0.16 13.59 -2.37
CA TYR A 131 -1.00 14.23 -3.37
C TYR A 131 -1.70 15.44 -2.75
N LYS A 132 -1.23 16.65 -3.09
CA LYS A 132 -1.87 17.91 -2.68
C LYS A 132 -2.92 18.28 -3.71
N LYS A 133 -4.17 18.39 -3.26
CA LYS A 133 -5.26 18.94 -4.07
C LYS A 133 -4.95 20.43 -4.28
N LYS A 134 -4.46 20.79 -5.46
CA LYS A 134 -4.34 22.20 -5.88
C LYS A 134 -5.72 22.82 -6.04
#